data_AF-A0A956FHN5-F1
#
_entry.id   AF-A0A956FHN5-F1
#
_cell.length_a   1.000
_cell.length_b   1.000
_cell.length_c   1.000
_cell.angle_alpha   90.00
_cell.angle_beta   90.00
_cell.angle_gamma   90.00
#
_symmetry.space_group_name_H-M   'P 1'
#
loop_
_entity.id
_entity.type
_entity.pdbx_description
1 polymer ?
#
loop_
_entity_poly.entity_id
_entity_poly.type
_entity_poly.pdbx_seq_one_letter_code
_entity_poly.pdbx_strand_id
1 'polypeptide(L)'
;MPRAGWHDRCTLASPMRRPGGEHFMGGRASGTMVGLGLAALIGCSGGASSPIPYTGAPFGADDGDEDGDTDTDDGPSIDLDGGVPPGDDGLPPADNHGDCCEANGSPGCENKAVELCVCASDEWCCDSEWDSACAALIEALGCGHCTAGDGGEPPPPGGDDGASGGECCSEHSAPGCDEPEVEACVCAIEPFCCDTRWSAACTAVLEVHGCGECGAEPPPPSGGDSGGEPPPPPGGDSGGEPPPGGDGDCCADNGTPGCDDATIESCVCASDAYCCDTEWDGVCVGEVGSLGCGTCGGGDGGTGGDGGPSACCAQQAGAGCAGDPSVESCVCAMDDYCCSVFWDLTCAGEVESFGCGSCS
;
A
#
# COMPACT_ATOMS: atom_id res chain seq x y z
N MET A 1 40.98 29.51 -40.31
CA MET A 1 41.99 28.50 -39.94
C MET A 1 41.24 27.27 -39.41
N PRO A 2 41.47 26.06 -39.96
CA PRO A 2 40.63 24.89 -39.76
C PRO A 2 41.21 23.86 -38.76
N ARG A 3 40.36 23.00 -38.20
CA ARG A 3 40.56 21.55 -37.87
C ARG A 3 39.13 20.96 -37.79
N ALA A 4 38.55 20.16 -38.70
CA ALA A 4 38.90 18.84 -39.26
C ALA A 4 39.19 17.77 -38.20
N GLY A 5 38.21 16.91 -37.87
CA GLY A 5 38.09 15.49 -38.28
C GLY A 5 37.88 14.64 -37.00
N TRP A 6 37.25 13.48 -36.91
CA TRP A 6 37.36 12.24 -37.70
C TRP A 6 36.09 11.37 -37.43
N HIS A 7 35.35 10.97 -38.46
CA HIS A 7 35.22 9.60 -39.00
C HIS A 7 34.39 8.58 -38.18
N ASP A 8 33.10 8.51 -38.52
CA ASP A 8 32.29 7.30 -38.46
C ASP A 8 32.73 6.31 -39.54
N ARG A 9 33.31 5.18 -39.13
CA ARG A 9 33.36 3.92 -39.89
C ARG A 9 33.48 2.75 -38.92
N CYS A 10 32.36 2.07 -38.64
CA CYS A 10 32.40 0.67 -38.25
C CYS A 10 31.73 -0.16 -39.34
N THR A 11 32.58 -0.98 -39.94
CA THR A 11 32.42 -1.83 -41.10
C THR A 11 31.68 -3.10 -40.71
N LEU A 12 30.70 -3.51 -41.52
CA LEU A 12 30.13 -4.85 -41.53
C LEU A 12 31.24 -5.89 -41.72
N ALA A 13 31.41 -6.79 -40.75
CA ALA A 13 32.21 -8.00 -40.89
C ALA A 13 31.30 -9.22 -40.75
N SER A 14 31.21 -9.98 -41.84
CA SER A 14 30.46 -11.23 -42.00
C SER A 14 30.97 -12.37 -41.09
N PRO A 15 30.15 -13.41 -40.83
CA PRO A 15 30.53 -14.54 -39.99
C PRO A 15 31.54 -15.48 -40.68
N MET A 16 32.58 -15.87 -39.95
CA MET A 16 33.50 -16.94 -40.35
C MET A 16 32.89 -18.32 -40.06
N ARG A 17 32.66 -19.07 -41.15
CA ARG A 17 32.56 -20.54 -41.16
C ARG A 17 33.85 -21.17 -40.63
N ARG A 18 33.72 -22.28 -39.89
CA ARG A 18 34.76 -23.31 -39.77
C ARG A 18 34.27 -24.66 -40.32
N PRO A 19 35.15 -25.52 -40.85
CA PRO A 19 34.78 -26.69 -41.64
C PRO A 19 34.92 -28.04 -40.90
N GLY A 20 34.16 -29.04 -41.37
CA GLY A 20 34.64 -30.41 -41.61
C GLY A 20 34.58 -31.41 -40.44
N GLY A 21 33.70 -32.41 -40.57
CA GLY A 21 33.61 -33.57 -39.67
C GLY A 21 32.44 -34.49 -40.06
N GLU A 22 32.56 -35.13 -41.22
CA GLU A 22 31.60 -36.04 -41.86
C GLU A 22 31.81 -37.50 -41.41
N HIS A 23 30.75 -38.25 -41.07
CA HIS A 23 30.65 -39.72 -41.28
C HIS A 23 29.20 -40.26 -41.09
N PHE A 24 28.50 -40.38 -42.23
CA PHE A 24 27.75 -41.54 -42.78
C PHE A 24 26.65 -42.35 -42.04
N MET A 25 25.63 -42.69 -42.86
CA MET A 25 24.48 -43.63 -42.74
C MET A 25 23.25 -43.10 -41.98
N GLY A 26 22.02 -43.01 -42.51
CA GLY A 26 21.42 -43.38 -43.78
C GLY A 26 19.90 -43.60 -43.57
N GLY A 27 19.01 -42.98 -44.36
CA GLY A 27 17.57 -43.24 -44.19
C GLY A 27 16.57 -42.27 -44.83
N ARG A 28 16.46 -42.31 -46.16
CA ARG A 28 15.21 -42.33 -46.99
C ARG A 28 14.04 -41.37 -46.66
N ALA A 29 13.74 -40.53 -47.68
CA ALA A 29 12.40 -40.09 -48.16
C ALA A 29 11.55 -39.18 -47.23
N SER A 30 10.77 -38.18 -47.65
CA SER A 30 10.37 -37.58 -48.94
C SER A 30 9.49 -36.33 -48.62
N GLY A 31 9.45 -35.34 -49.52
CA GLY A 31 8.45 -34.23 -49.56
C GLY A 31 8.94 -32.92 -48.93
N THR A 32 9.31 -31.82 -49.62
CA THR A 32 8.74 -31.03 -50.74
C THR A 32 7.47 -30.23 -50.41
N MET A 33 7.66 -28.96 -50.01
CA MET A 33 6.87 -27.72 -50.30
C MET A 33 7.73 -26.58 -49.73
N VAL A 34 8.29 -25.59 -50.45
CA VAL A 34 7.83 -24.62 -51.47
C VAL A 34 6.72 -23.68 -50.97
N GLY A 35 7.11 -22.43 -50.70
CA GLY A 35 6.25 -21.25 -50.52
C GLY A 35 6.97 -20.18 -49.69
N LEU A 36 7.73 -19.25 -50.31
CA LEU A 36 7.29 -17.88 -50.65
C LEU A 36 6.70 -17.18 -49.40
N GLY A 37 7.39 -16.27 -48.72
CA GLY A 37 7.98 -15.04 -49.25
C GLY A 37 7.00 -13.88 -49.03
N LEU A 38 7.13 -13.17 -47.91
CA LEU A 38 6.67 -11.78 -47.77
C LEU A 38 7.44 -11.10 -46.63
N ALA A 39 8.40 -10.26 -46.99
CA ALA A 39 9.07 -9.34 -46.08
C ALA A 39 8.19 -8.09 -45.93
N ALA A 40 7.61 -7.88 -44.75
CA ALA A 40 6.93 -6.64 -44.40
C ALA A 40 7.94 -5.72 -43.71
N LEU A 41 8.32 -4.64 -44.41
CA LEU A 41 9.07 -3.51 -43.88
C LEU A 41 8.11 -2.65 -43.06
N ILE A 42 8.18 -2.71 -41.73
CA ILE A 42 7.52 -1.73 -40.85
C ILE A 42 8.53 -0.63 -40.57
N GLY A 43 8.31 0.53 -41.19
CA GLY A 43 9.11 1.73 -41.00
C GLY A 43 8.82 2.39 -39.65
N CYS A 44 9.86 2.62 -38.87
CA CYS A 44 9.84 3.50 -37.72
C CYS A 44 9.74 4.96 -38.18
N SER A 45 8.59 5.60 -37.98
CA SER A 45 8.45 7.05 -38.04
C SER A 45 8.65 7.64 -36.64
N GLY A 46 9.84 8.14 -36.38
CA GLY A 46 10.16 8.94 -35.20
C GLY A 46 9.51 10.32 -35.30
N GLY A 47 8.60 10.61 -34.37
CA GLY A 47 8.08 11.95 -34.13
C GLY A 47 8.98 12.68 -33.13
N ALA A 48 9.76 13.64 -33.62
CA ALA A 48 10.51 14.57 -32.80
C ALA A 48 9.57 15.69 -32.30
N SER A 49 9.22 15.66 -31.01
CA SER A 49 8.59 16.78 -30.33
C SER A 49 9.63 17.88 -30.09
N SER A 50 9.47 19.02 -30.76
CA SER A 50 10.28 20.21 -30.52
C SER A 50 9.83 20.94 -29.24
N PRO A 51 10.74 21.58 -28.50
CA PRO A 51 10.40 22.36 -27.31
C PRO A 51 9.78 23.72 -27.67
N ILE A 52 8.72 24.06 -26.95
CA ILE A 52 8.05 25.37 -26.93
C ILE A 52 8.93 26.40 -26.19
N PRO A 53 9.23 27.58 -26.77
CA PRO A 53 9.89 28.66 -26.04
C PRO A 53 8.88 29.44 -25.20
N TYR A 54 9.04 29.37 -23.87
CA TYR A 54 8.34 30.23 -22.91
C TYR A 54 8.92 31.65 -23.02
N THR A 55 8.18 32.57 -23.63
CA THR A 55 8.51 33.99 -23.64
C THR A 55 8.02 34.63 -22.35
N GLY A 56 8.95 35.09 -21.51
CA GLY A 56 8.67 35.95 -20.37
C GLY A 56 8.18 37.34 -20.80
N ALA A 57 7.25 37.88 -20.03
CA ALA A 57 6.86 39.29 -20.06
C ALA A 57 6.90 39.87 -18.64
N PRO A 58 7.13 41.19 -18.49
CA PRO A 58 7.84 41.75 -17.36
C PRO A 58 6.94 42.40 -16.29
N PHE A 59 7.57 42.56 -15.13
CA PHE A 59 7.24 43.40 -13.98
C PHE A 59 6.60 44.74 -14.36
N GLY A 60 5.47 45.05 -13.72
CA GLY A 60 4.88 46.38 -13.62
C GLY A 60 4.42 46.60 -12.19
N ALA A 61 5.18 47.43 -11.47
CA ALA A 61 4.77 48.07 -10.23
C ALA A 61 3.90 49.29 -10.59
N ASP A 62 2.84 49.54 -9.82
CA ASP A 62 2.23 50.86 -9.72
C ASP A 62 1.71 51.04 -8.29
N ASP A 63 2.24 52.08 -7.64
CA ASP A 63 1.93 52.60 -6.32
C ASP A 63 0.61 53.38 -6.31
N GLY A 64 -0.04 53.51 -5.14
CA GLY A 64 -0.86 54.71 -4.85
C GLY A 64 -2.17 54.49 -4.09
N ASP A 65 -2.10 54.73 -2.78
CA ASP A 65 -3.19 55.17 -1.88
C ASP A 65 -4.08 56.26 -2.51
N GLU A 66 -5.39 56.15 -2.27
CA GLU A 66 -6.27 57.31 -2.11
C GLU A 66 -7.38 57.00 -1.09
N ASP A 67 -7.24 57.65 0.07
CA ASP A 67 -8.24 57.77 1.14
C ASP A 67 -9.57 58.34 0.60
N GLY A 68 -10.69 57.78 1.07
CA GLY A 68 -12.04 58.18 0.66
C GLY A 68 -13.07 57.99 1.77
N ASP A 69 -12.76 58.53 2.94
CA ASP A 69 -13.67 58.70 4.07
C ASP A 69 -14.76 59.72 3.70
N THR A 70 -16.02 59.28 3.66
CA THR A 70 -17.18 60.19 3.75
C THR A 70 -18.22 59.61 4.70
N ASP A 71 -18.04 59.92 5.97
CA ASP A 71 -19.12 60.06 6.95
C ASP A 71 -20.14 61.11 6.47
N THR A 72 -21.43 60.77 6.48
CA THR A 72 -22.55 61.73 6.60
C THR A 72 -23.78 61.04 7.21
N ASP A 73 -23.94 61.30 8.50
CA ASP A 73 -25.16 61.66 9.26
C ASP A 73 -26.45 60.79 9.25
N ASP A 74 -26.74 60.27 10.44
CA ASP A 74 -27.94 60.48 11.28
C ASP A 74 -29.40 60.29 10.74
N GLY A 75 -29.99 59.14 11.12
CA GLY A 75 -31.21 59.07 11.96
C GLY A 75 -32.51 58.49 11.33
N PRO A 76 -33.53 58.07 12.13
CA PRO A 76 -33.57 57.87 13.59
C PRO A 76 -33.86 56.42 14.03
N SER A 77 -33.52 56.17 15.29
CA SER A 77 -33.66 54.94 16.06
C SER A 77 -35.09 54.37 16.14
N ILE A 78 -35.21 53.07 15.90
CA ILE A 78 -36.14 52.21 16.63
C ILE A 78 -35.32 51.19 17.43
N ASP A 79 -35.27 51.38 18.73
CA ASP A 79 -34.67 50.41 19.67
C ASP A 79 -35.52 49.14 19.72
N LEU A 80 -34.97 48.03 19.24
CA LEU A 80 -35.39 46.67 19.60
C LEU A 80 -34.15 45.83 19.89
N ASP A 81 -33.79 45.83 21.17
CA ASP A 81 -33.13 44.80 21.98
C ASP A 81 -32.54 43.58 21.25
N GLY A 82 -31.22 43.37 21.40
CA GLY A 82 -30.55 42.10 21.17
C GLY A 82 -29.21 42.20 20.43
N GLY A 83 -28.15 42.62 21.14
CA GLY A 83 -26.80 42.64 20.59
C GLY A 83 -26.28 41.23 20.25
N VAL A 84 -26.11 40.97 18.96
CA VAL A 84 -25.21 39.95 18.41
C VAL A 84 -23.87 40.63 18.07
N PRO A 85 -22.71 40.10 18.49
CA PRO A 85 -21.41 40.65 18.10
C PRO A 85 -21.12 40.37 16.62
N PRO A 86 -20.39 41.25 15.91
CA PRO A 86 -19.95 41.01 14.53
C PRO A 86 -18.62 40.23 14.51
N GLY A 87 -18.59 39.17 13.73
CA GLY A 87 -17.52 38.18 13.54
C GLY A 87 -18.24 36.84 13.35
N ASP A 88 -18.12 36.10 12.27
CA ASP A 88 -17.08 35.95 11.26
C ASP A 88 -17.78 35.44 9.98
N ASP A 89 -17.04 35.39 8.88
CA ASP A 89 -17.49 35.12 7.52
C ASP A 89 -18.40 33.89 7.32
N GLY A 90 -19.64 34.14 6.85
CA GLY A 90 -20.27 33.34 5.79
C GLY A 90 -20.36 31.81 5.90
N LEU A 91 -20.71 31.24 7.06
CA LEU A 91 -21.31 29.90 7.10
C LEU A 91 -22.84 30.00 7.18
N PRO A 92 -23.60 29.22 6.38
CA PRO A 92 -25.05 29.10 6.59
C PRO A 92 -25.35 28.57 8.01
N PRO A 93 -26.51 28.92 8.60
CA PRO A 93 -26.86 28.48 9.95
C PRO A 93 -26.84 26.95 10.01
N ALA A 94 -26.38 26.38 11.12
CA ALA A 94 -26.41 24.93 11.35
C ALA A 94 -27.79 24.37 10.97
N ASP A 95 -27.83 23.69 9.84
CA ASP A 95 -29.02 23.15 9.24
C ASP A 95 -29.56 22.10 10.22
N ASN A 96 -30.71 22.38 10.85
CA ASN A 96 -31.36 21.43 11.76
C ASN A 96 -32.05 20.35 10.92
N HIS A 97 -31.29 19.65 10.08
CA HIS A 97 -31.77 18.51 9.32
C HIS A 97 -31.63 17.30 10.23
N GLY A 98 -32.70 16.53 10.39
CA GLY A 98 -32.68 15.37 11.28
C GLY A 98 -31.87 14.20 10.70
N ASP A 99 -31.80 13.12 11.47
CA ASP A 99 -31.14 11.88 11.07
C ASP A 99 -31.62 11.41 9.68
N CYS A 100 -30.69 10.91 8.87
CA CYS A 100 -30.98 10.46 7.50
C CYS A 100 -31.73 9.13 7.47
N CYS A 101 -31.53 8.30 8.47
CA CYS A 101 -32.16 6.98 8.56
C CYS A 101 -33.58 7.02 9.16
N GLU A 102 -34.00 8.17 9.67
CA GLU A 102 -35.35 8.41 10.15
C GLU A 102 -36.08 9.51 9.37
N ALA A 103 -37.42 9.43 9.37
CA ALA A 103 -38.24 10.50 8.83
C ALA A 103 -38.16 11.72 9.75
N ASN A 104 -37.60 12.82 9.25
CA ASN A 104 -37.40 14.05 10.03
C ASN A 104 -38.37 15.17 9.63
N GLY A 105 -39.09 15.03 8.51
CA GLY A 105 -40.12 15.97 8.06
C GLY A 105 -39.61 17.34 7.62
N SER A 106 -38.29 17.52 7.59
CA SER A 106 -37.62 18.68 6.99
C SER A 106 -37.08 18.29 5.62
N PRO A 107 -36.90 19.24 4.68
CA PRO A 107 -36.15 18.94 3.46
C PRO A 107 -34.71 18.56 3.81
N GLY A 108 -34.24 17.45 3.25
CA GLY A 108 -32.89 16.94 3.48
C GLY A 108 -32.67 16.24 4.83
N CYS A 109 -31.42 15.86 5.09
CA CYS A 109 -31.00 15.20 6.31
C CYS A 109 -29.58 15.65 6.71
N GLU A 110 -29.13 15.30 7.91
CA GLU A 110 -27.86 15.82 8.47
C GLU A 110 -26.61 15.41 7.67
N ASN A 111 -26.62 14.24 7.03
CA ASN A 111 -25.50 13.78 6.22
C ASN A 111 -25.65 14.25 4.78
N LYS A 112 -24.92 15.30 4.42
CA LYS A 112 -25.03 15.92 3.08
C LYS A 112 -24.67 14.98 1.93
N ALA A 113 -23.78 14.00 2.14
CA ALA A 113 -23.44 13.03 1.10
C ALA A 113 -24.60 12.07 0.83
N VAL A 114 -25.24 11.58 1.91
CA VAL A 114 -26.47 10.77 1.81
C VAL A 114 -27.61 11.59 1.22
N GLU A 115 -27.78 12.83 1.69
CA GLU A 115 -28.78 13.77 1.20
C GLU A 115 -28.63 13.94 -0.31
N LEU A 116 -27.46 14.38 -0.81
CA LEU A 116 -27.22 14.61 -2.24
C LEU A 116 -27.45 13.35 -3.09
N CYS A 117 -27.08 12.18 -2.58
CA CYS A 117 -27.28 10.91 -3.28
C CYS A 117 -28.77 10.55 -3.39
N VAL A 118 -29.54 10.72 -2.32
CA VAL A 118 -30.99 10.50 -2.33
C VAL A 118 -31.69 11.58 -3.16
N CYS A 119 -31.30 12.87 -3.06
CA CYS A 119 -31.82 13.98 -3.88
C CYS A 119 -31.67 13.69 -5.37
N ALA A 120 -30.54 13.08 -5.77
CA ALA A 120 -30.28 12.76 -7.17
C ALA A 120 -31.25 11.71 -7.73
N SER A 121 -31.84 10.89 -6.86
CA SER A 121 -32.88 9.93 -7.22
C SER A 121 -34.28 10.50 -7.05
N ASP A 122 -34.54 11.20 -5.95
CA ASP A 122 -35.82 11.81 -5.65
C ASP A 122 -35.65 13.23 -5.10
N GLU A 123 -35.90 14.21 -5.97
CA GLU A 123 -35.82 15.65 -5.69
C GLU A 123 -36.78 16.05 -4.55
N TRP A 124 -37.86 15.30 -4.33
CA TRP A 124 -38.84 15.59 -3.29
C TRP A 124 -38.24 15.48 -1.88
N CYS A 125 -37.28 14.58 -1.67
CA CYS A 125 -36.60 14.42 -0.38
C CYS A 125 -35.81 15.67 0.05
N CYS A 126 -35.46 16.54 -0.90
CA CYS A 126 -34.59 17.69 -0.67
C CYS A 126 -35.31 19.04 -0.84
N ASP A 127 -36.47 19.03 -1.52
CA ASP A 127 -37.29 20.22 -1.70
C ASP A 127 -38.56 20.25 -0.84
N SER A 128 -39.03 19.09 -0.36
CA SER A 128 -40.31 18.98 0.35
C SER A 128 -40.14 18.45 1.77
N GLU A 129 -39.88 17.17 1.92
CA GLU A 129 -39.74 16.55 3.25
C GLU A 129 -38.95 15.24 3.17
N TRP A 130 -38.19 14.97 4.22
CA TRP A 130 -37.50 13.72 4.41
C TRP A 130 -38.39 12.74 5.19
N ASP A 131 -38.96 11.78 4.47
CA ASP A 131 -39.87 10.77 5.01
C ASP A 131 -39.24 9.36 5.02
N SER A 132 -40.03 8.34 5.41
CA SER A 132 -39.55 6.95 5.43
C SER A 132 -39.21 6.38 4.05
N ALA A 133 -39.76 6.95 2.97
CA ALA A 133 -39.39 6.56 1.61
C ALA A 133 -38.01 7.13 1.25
N CYS A 134 -37.71 8.37 1.66
CA CYS A 134 -36.37 8.96 1.55
C CYS A 134 -35.33 8.14 2.31
N ALA A 135 -35.60 7.74 3.55
CA ALA A 135 -34.71 6.86 4.31
C ALA A 135 -34.53 5.47 3.66
N ALA A 136 -35.59 4.91 3.06
CA ALA A 136 -35.51 3.61 2.36
C ALA A 136 -34.67 3.66 1.06
N LEU A 137 -34.61 4.83 0.41
CA LEU A 137 -33.77 5.02 -0.79
C LEU A 137 -32.28 4.92 -0.49
N ILE A 138 -31.87 5.18 0.75
CA ILE A 138 -30.46 5.13 1.17
C ILE A 138 -29.85 3.77 0.83
N GLU A 139 -30.48 2.69 1.27
CA GLU A 139 -29.97 1.34 1.02
C GLU A 139 -30.27 0.87 -0.41
N ALA A 140 -31.42 1.26 -0.96
CA ALA A 140 -31.84 0.86 -2.30
C ALA A 140 -30.91 1.40 -3.39
N LEU A 141 -30.34 2.59 -3.18
CA LEU A 141 -29.41 3.26 -4.08
C LEU A 141 -27.94 3.02 -3.69
N GLY A 142 -27.68 2.45 -2.51
CA GLY A 142 -26.33 2.32 -1.96
C GLY A 142 -25.72 3.65 -1.53
N CYS A 143 -26.55 4.63 -1.16
CA CYS A 143 -26.14 5.93 -0.62
C CYS A 143 -25.65 5.85 0.84
N GLY A 144 -25.96 4.76 1.54
CA GLY A 144 -25.60 4.53 2.94
C GLY A 144 -26.24 3.24 3.50
N HIS A 145 -26.14 3.01 4.80
CA HIS A 145 -26.75 1.88 5.49
C HIS A 145 -27.51 2.36 6.72
N CYS A 146 -28.75 1.92 6.88
CA CYS A 146 -29.60 2.30 8.00
C CYS A 146 -29.86 1.07 8.86
N THR A 147 -29.02 0.85 9.86
CA THR A 147 -29.24 -0.23 10.82
C THR A 147 -30.42 0.13 11.70
N ALA A 148 -31.50 -0.64 11.62
CA ALA A 148 -32.64 -0.51 12.54
C ALA A 148 -32.19 -0.87 13.96
N GLY A 149 -31.77 0.12 14.75
CA GLY A 149 -31.25 -0.19 16.08
C GLY A 149 -30.84 0.92 17.04
N ASP A 150 -30.58 2.17 16.64
CA ASP A 150 -30.09 3.16 17.60
C ASP A 150 -30.89 4.47 17.55
N GLY A 151 -32.09 4.40 18.13
CA GLY A 151 -32.79 5.61 18.56
C GLY A 151 -32.01 6.25 19.71
N GLY A 152 -31.17 7.22 19.36
CA GLY A 152 -30.55 8.25 20.20
C GLY A 152 -30.46 7.97 21.71
N GLU A 153 -29.38 7.34 22.14
CA GLU A 153 -28.79 7.66 23.44
C GLU A 153 -27.84 8.87 23.22
N PRO A 154 -28.10 10.05 23.83
CA PRO A 154 -27.19 11.18 23.68
C PRO A 154 -25.80 10.81 24.23
N PRO A 155 -24.70 11.15 23.52
CA PRO A 155 -23.36 10.79 23.96
C PRO A 155 -23.06 11.45 25.32
N PRO A 156 -22.34 10.74 26.22
CA PRO A 156 -21.90 11.32 27.47
C PRO A 156 -21.06 12.58 27.19
N PRO A 157 -21.20 13.65 27.98
CA PRO A 157 -20.43 14.85 27.76
C PRO A 157 -18.98 14.60 28.16
N GLY A 158 -18.10 14.50 27.18
CA GLY A 158 -16.66 14.54 27.39
C GLY A 158 -15.88 13.87 26.27
N GLY A 159 -15.02 14.64 25.59
CA GLY A 159 -14.06 14.12 24.63
C GLY A 159 -13.99 14.90 23.33
N ASP A 160 -13.73 16.19 23.44
CA ASP A 160 -13.20 17.03 22.38
C ASP A 160 -11.83 16.52 21.90
N ASP A 161 -11.80 15.53 21.01
CA ASP A 161 -10.68 15.24 20.10
C ASP A 161 -11.26 14.61 18.83
N GLY A 162 -11.18 15.32 17.71
CA GLY A 162 -11.85 14.99 16.44
C GLY A 162 -11.31 13.75 15.72
N ALA A 163 -11.50 12.56 16.28
CA ALA A 163 -11.35 11.29 15.56
C ALA A 163 -12.70 10.89 14.97
N SER A 164 -12.86 11.08 13.66
CA SER A 164 -14.05 10.61 12.92
C SER A 164 -13.88 9.18 12.37
N GLY A 165 -12.94 8.41 12.92
CA GLY A 165 -12.68 7.01 12.58
C GLY A 165 -12.82 6.12 13.81
N GLY A 166 -13.25 4.87 13.61
CA GLY A 166 -13.21 3.84 14.64
C GLY A 166 -11.83 3.19 14.73
N GLU A 167 -11.71 2.15 15.55
CA GLU A 167 -10.46 1.41 15.77
C GLU A 167 -9.87 0.90 14.44
N CYS A 168 -8.62 1.29 14.12
CA CYS A 168 -7.96 0.92 12.86
C CYS A 168 -7.89 -0.60 12.60
N CYS A 169 -7.91 -1.41 13.66
CA CYS A 169 -7.87 -2.88 13.56
C CYS A 169 -9.23 -3.57 13.53
N SER A 170 -10.31 -2.80 13.49
CA SER A 170 -11.68 -3.30 13.49
C SER A 170 -12.46 -2.73 12.30
N GLU A 171 -13.26 -3.57 11.64
CA GLU A 171 -14.16 -3.06 10.60
C GLU A 171 -15.18 -2.10 11.21
N HIS A 172 -15.40 -0.96 10.57
CA HIS A 172 -16.40 0.00 11.02
C HIS A 172 -16.97 0.82 9.86
N SER A 173 -18.16 1.36 10.07
CA SER A 173 -18.88 2.07 9.00
C SER A 173 -18.38 3.49 8.76
N ALA A 174 -17.67 4.08 9.73
CA ALA A 174 -17.04 5.39 9.55
C ALA A 174 -15.85 5.30 8.55
N PRO A 175 -15.59 6.35 7.77
CA PRO A 175 -14.35 6.50 7.02
C PRO A 175 -13.17 6.83 7.94
N GLY A 176 -11.95 6.50 7.52
CA GLY A 176 -10.73 6.75 8.29
C GLY A 176 -10.59 5.81 9.49
N CYS A 177 -9.65 6.07 10.39
CA CYS A 177 -9.54 5.36 11.65
C CYS A 177 -8.92 6.28 12.73
N ASP A 178 -8.90 5.86 13.99
CA ASP A 178 -8.50 6.72 15.11
C ASP A 178 -6.99 6.99 15.21
N GLU A 179 -6.15 6.27 14.46
CA GLU A 179 -4.70 6.48 14.40
C GLU A 179 -4.31 7.22 13.11
N PRO A 180 -4.01 8.54 13.15
CA PRO A 180 -3.87 9.36 11.96
C PRO A 180 -2.67 8.98 11.06
N GLU A 181 -1.58 8.44 11.63
CA GLU A 181 -0.47 7.91 10.83
C GLU A 181 -0.85 6.64 10.07
N VAL A 182 -1.63 5.76 10.70
CA VAL A 182 -2.13 4.52 10.11
C VAL A 182 -3.17 4.83 9.04
N GLU A 183 -4.12 5.71 9.37
CA GLU A 183 -5.12 6.24 8.45
C GLU A 183 -4.42 6.81 7.20
N ALA A 184 -3.48 7.74 7.34
CA ALA A 184 -2.82 8.37 6.20
C ALA A 184 -2.11 7.37 5.28
N CYS A 185 -1.50 6.33 5.85
CA CYS A 185 -0.86 5.26 5.08
C CYS A 185 -1.89 4.44 4.30
N VAL A 186 -2.97 4.00 4.95
CA VAL A 186 -4.04 3.23 4.30
C VAL A 186 -4.77 4.08 3.26
N CYS A 187 -5.07 5.35 3.55
CA CYS A 187 -5.69 6.28 2.59
C CYS A 187 -4.85 6.48 1.32
N ALA A 188 -3.52 6.48 1.45
CA ALA A 188 -2.62 6.65 0.32
C ALA A 188 -2.63 5.44 -0.63
N ILE A 189 -2.98 4.26 -0.12
CA ILE A 189 -3.01 3.00 -0.86
C ILE A 189 -4.43 2.71 -1.36
N GLU A 190 -5.41 2.75 -0.47
CA GLU A 190 -6.82 2.51 -0.72
C GLU A 190 -7.66 3.72 -0.27
N PRO A 191 -7.87 4.72 -1.15
CA PRO A 191 -8.64 5.93 -0.85
C PRO A 191 -10.06 5.65 -0.33
N PHE A 192 -10.66 4.52 -0.75
CA PHE A 192 -11.98 4.09 -0.32
C PHE A 192 -12.11 3.93 1.21
N CYS A 193 -11.02 3.60 1.90
CA CYS A 193 -10.99 3.48 3.35
C CYS A 193 -11.25 4.81 4.08
N CYS A 194 -10.95 5.92 3.41
CA CYS A 194 -11.04 7.28 3.97
C CYS A 194 -12.16 8.10 3.30
N ASP A 195 -12.65 7.66 2.15
CA ASP A 195 -13.76 8.32 1.44
C ASP A 195 -15.11 7.63 1.70
N THR A 196 -15.14 6.38 2.15
CA THR A 196 -16.39 5.62 2.21
C THR A 196 -16.59 4.84 3.51
N ARG A 197 -15.69 3.91 3.84
CA ARG A 197 -15.77 3.13 5.09
C ARG A 197 -14.52 2.33 5.35
N TRP A 198 -14.29 2.01 6.62
CA TRP A 198 -13.24 1.10 7.04
C TRP A 198 -13.70 -0.36 7.02
N SER A 199 -13.24 -1.14 6.05
CA SER A 199 -13.66 -2.54 5.84
C SER A 199 -12.54 -3.54 6.07
N ALA A 200 -12.80 -4.85 5.98
CA ALA A 200 -11.77 -5.89 6.01
C ALA A 200 -10.66 -5.69 4.97
N ALA A 201 -10.95 -5.01 3.86
CA ALA A 201 -9.92 -4.65 2.89
C ALA A 201 -8.96 -3.58 3.46
N CYS A 202 -9.48 -2.64 4.24
CA CYS A 202 -8.68 -1.60 4.91
C CYS A 202 -7.80 -2.21 6.00
N THR A 203 -8.33 -3.15 6.79
CA THR A 203 -7.53 -3.87 7.78
C THR A 203 -6.49 -4.80 7.12
N ALA A 204 -6.79 -5.37 5.95
CA ALA A 204 -5.81 -6.18 5.20
C ALA A 204 -4.66 -5.33 4.61
N VAL A 205 -4.91 -4.08 4.25
CA VAL A 205 -3.84 -3.16 3.78
C VAL A 205 -2.80 -2.93 4.88
N LEU A 206 -3.21 -2.92 6.16
CA LEU A 206 -2.30 -2.76 7.29
C LEU A 206 -1.18 -3.80 7.27
N GLU A 207 -1.54 -5.08 7.14
CA GLU A 207 -0.58 -6.18 7.16
C GLU A 207 0.19 -6.32 5.84
N VAL A 208 -0.49 -6.18 4.70
CA VAL A 208 0.13 -6.37 3.38
C VAL A 208 1.12 -5.26 3.04
N HIS A 209 0.82 -4.03 3.47
CA HIS A 209 1.61 -2.85 3.14
C HIS A 209 2.38 -2.28 4.33
N GLY A 210 2.27 -2.89 5.52
CA GLY A 210 2.98 -2.47 6.72
C GLY A 210 2.53 -1.09 7.22
N CYS A 211 1.25 -0.75 7.04
CA CYS A 211 0.68 0.49 7.57
C CYS A 211 0.36 0.41 9.07
N GLY A 212 0.34 -0.79 9.67
CA GLY A 212 0.12 -1.04 11.10
C GLY A 212 0.04 -2.55 11.39
N GLU A 213 0.09 -2.94 12.67
CA GLU A 213 -0.02 -4.35 13.09
C GLU A 213 -1.28 -4.56 13.94
N CYS A 214 -2.19 -5.39 13.45
CA CYS A 214 -3.40 -5.76 14.19
C CYS A 214 -3.19 -7.01 15.03
N GLY A 215 -2.56 -6.81 16.18
CA GLY A 215 -2.40 -7.85 17.19
C GLY A 215 -3.69 -8.06 17.98
N ALA A 216 -4.31 -9.23 17.86
CA ALA A 216 -5.28 -9.68 18.86
C ALA A 216 -4.54 -9.96 20.17
N GLU A 217 -4.46 -8.98 21.08
CA GLU A 217 -4.19 -9.30 22.49
C GLU A 217 -5.30 -10.25 22.99
N PRO A 218 -4.98 -11.42 23.56
CA PRO A 218 -5.99 -12.27 24.18
C PRO A 218 -6.68 -11.48 25.31
N PRO A 219 -8.00 -11.65 25.51
CA PRO A 219 -8.75 -10.82 26.44
C PRO A 219 -8.14 -10.90 27.85
N PRO A 220 -8.04 -9.77 28.57
CA PRO A 220 -7.53 -9.77 29.93
C PRO A 220 -8.37 -10.73 30.78
N PRO A 221 -7.76 -11.52 31.69
CA PRO A 221 -8.53 -12.34 32.59
C PRO A 221 -9.49 -11.45 33.39
N SER A 222 -10.79 -11.63 33.16
CA SER A 222 -11.83 -11.00 33.98
C SER A 222 -11.65 -11.45 35.44
N GLY A 223 -11.05 -10.59 36.25
CA GLY A 223 -10.80 -10.80 37.67
C GLY A 223 -10.70 -9.44 38.34
N GLY A 224 -11.66 -9.15 39.22
CA GLY A 224 -11.90 -7.80 39.74
C GLY A 224 -10.84 -7.26 40.70
N ASP A 225 -10.86 -5.93 40.79
CA ASP A 225 -10.57 -5.07 41.94
C ASP A 225 -9.62 -5.61 43.03
N SER A 226 -8.41 -5.04 43.08
CA SER A 226 -7.84 -4.47 44.31
C SER A 226 -6.57 -3.69 43.96
N GLY A 227 -6.58 -2.38 44.25
CA GLY A 227 -5.41 -1.52 44.10
C GLY A 227 -4.18 -2.08 44.83
N GLY A 228 -3.12 -2.28 44.05
CA GLY A 228 -1.78 -2.62 44.53
C GLY A 228 -0.78 -2.03 43.54
N GLU A 229 -0.12 -0.97 43.96
CA GLU A 229 0.99 -0.35 43.25
C GLU A 229 2.05 -1.42 42.91
N PRO A 230 2.47 -1.60 41.65
CA PRO A 230 3.50 -2.57 41.31
C PRO A 230 4.83 -2.17 41.99
N PRO A 231 5.58 -3.12 42.58
CA PRO A 231 6.90 -2.83 43.11
C PRO A 231 7.83 -2.38 41.97
N PRO A 232 8.76 -1.44 42.22
CA PRO A 232 9.72 -1.01 41.21
C PRO A 232 10.55 -2.22 40.73
N PRO A 233 11.00 -2.23 39.47
CA PRO A 233 11.82 -3.31 38.94
C PRO A 233 13.06 -3.48 39.82
N PRO A 234 13.52 -4.73 40.07
CA PRO A 234 14.79 -4.92 40.74
C PRO A 234 15.89 -4.35 39.85
N GLY A 235 16.49 -3.25 40.32
CA GLY A 235 17.79 -2.82 39.86
C GLY A 235 18.78 -3.97 40.05
N GLY A 236 19.23 -4.52 38.94
CA GLY A 236 20.20 -5.60 38.86
C GLY A 236 21.24 -5.29 37.82
N ASP A 237 22.13 -4.35 38.14
CA ASP A 237 23.49 -4.34 37.61
C ASP A 237 24.18 -5.62 38.10
N SER A 238 24.42 -6.57 37.19
CA SER A 238 25.37 -7.68 37.35
C SER A 238 25.57 -8.36 36.00
N GLY A 239 26.75 -8.16 35.41
CA GLY A 239 27.20 -8.80 34.19
C GLY A 239 27.26 -10.33 34.30
N GLY A 240 26.18 -10.99 33.88
CA GLY A 240 26.22 -12.35 33.41
C GLY A 240 26.55 -12.32 31.92
N GLU A 241 27.68 -12.91 31.56
CA GLU A 241 27.99 -13.26 30.17
C GLU A 241 26.77 -14.01 29.60
N PRO A 242 26.22 -13.60 28.43
CA PRO A 242 25.18 -14.38 27.76
C PRO A 242 25.68 -15.83 27.61
N PRO A 243 24.78 -16.84 27.60
CA PRO A 243 25.19 -18.18 27.17
C PRO A 243 25.93 -18.06 25.83
N PRO A 244 26.96 -18.88 25.56
CA PRO A 244 27.62 -18.84 24.27
C PRO A 244 26.55 -19.08 23.22
N GLY A 245 26.22 -18.04 22.44
CA GLY A 245 25.28 -18.15 21.32
C GLY A 245 25.75 -19.30 20.45
N GLY A 246 24.79 -20.07 19.92
CA GLY A 246 25.12 -21.18 19.03
C GLY A 246 26.05 -20.69 17.90
N ASP A 247 27.04 -21.49 17.49
CA ASP A 247 28.00 -21.07 16.46
C ASP A 247 27.38 -21.02 15.04
N GLY A 248 26.05 -21.16 14.89
CA GLY A 248 25.35 -21.33 13.61
C GLY A 248 24.37 -20.21 13.29
N ASP A 249 24.21 -19.93 11.99
CA ASP A 249 23.33 -18.91 11.43
C ASP A 249 21.89 -19.03 11.94
N CYS A 250 21.33 -17.95 12.50
CA CYS A 250 19.94 -17.96 13.02
C CYS A 250 18.87 -18.24 11.96
N CYS A 251 19.17 -18.06 10.69
CA CYS A 251 18.29 -18.28 9.57
C CYS A 251 18.53 -19.60 8.82
N ALA A 252 19.35 -20.48 9.39
CA ALA A 252 19.55 -21.84 8.90
C ALA A 252 19.46 -22.86 10.04
N ASP A 253 19.02 -24.08 9.73
CA ASP A 253 19.15 -25.18 10.68
C ASP A 253 20.64 -25.44 10.92
N ASN A 254 21.03 -25.48 12.19
CA ASN A 254 22.44 -25.71 12.57
C ASN A 254 22.62 -26.93 13.47
N GLY A 255 21.53 -27.48 14.02
CA GLY A 255 21.52 -28.71 14.81
C GLY A 255 22.28 -28.61 16.14
N THR A 256 22.65 -27.39 16.55
CA THR A 256 23.20 -27.07 17.87
C THR A 256 22.22 -26.19 18.62
N PRO A 257 22.19 -26.20 19.97
CA PRO A 257 21.34 -25.28 20.70
C PRO A 257 21.78 -23.83 20.46
N GLY A 258 20.82 -22.96 20.18
CA GLY A 258 21.03 -21.53 19.94
C GLY A 258 21.50 -21.18 18.52
N CYS A 259 21.77 -19.89 18.31
CA CYS A 259 22.29 -19.36 17.06
C CYS A 259 23.26 -18.18 17.29
N ASP A 260 23.86 -17.67 16.22
CA ASP A 260 24.98 -16.73 16.30
C ASP A 260 24.59 -15.30 16.69
N ASP A 261 23.31 -14.96 16.59
CA ASP A 261 22.74 -13.69 17.07
C ASP A 261 22.01 -13.90 18.41
N ALA A 262 22.65 -13.44 19.49
CA ALA A 262 22.11 -13.53 20.84
C ALA A 262 20.77 -12.80 21.02
N THR A 263 20.46 -11.80 20.19
CA THR A 263 19.18 -11.07 20.26
C THR A 263 18.06 -11.94 19.70
N ILE A 264 18.29 -12.52 18.51
CA ILE A 264 17.35 -13.44 17.86
C ILE A 264 17.18 -14.69 18.73
N GLU A 265 18.29 -15.29 19.18
CA GLU A 265 18.27 -16.43 20.08
C GLU A 265 17.44 -16.13 21.33
N SER A 266 17.73 -15.04 22.05
CA SER A 266 17.00 -14.72 23.28
C SER A 266 15.49 -14.51 23.07
N CYS A 267 15.09 -13.99 21.91
CA CYS A 267 13.70 -13.77 21.56
C CYS A 267 12.98 -15.09 21.23
N VAL A 268 13.56 -15.91 20.36
CA VAL A 268 13.00 -17.22 20.01
C VAL A 268 12.94 -18.10 21.26
N CYS A 269 14.00 -18.11 22.06
CA CYS A 269 14.08 -18.90 23.29
C CYS A 269 13.12 -18.46 24.40
N ALA A 270 12.65 -17.21 24.38
CA ALA A 270 11.59 -16.76 25.26
C ALA A 270 10.23 -17.40 24.91
N SER A 271 10.04 -17.80 23.65
CA SER A 271 8.85 -18.49 23.16
C SER A 271 9.01 -20.01 23.17
N ASP A 272 10.13 -20.52 22.64
CA ASP A 272 10.45 -21.94 22.58
C ASP A 272 11.84 -22.26 23.18
N ALA A 273 11.83 -22.84 24.38
CA ALA A 273 13.04 -23.29 25.07
C ALA A 273 13.75 -24.45 24.34
N TYR A 274 13.07 -25.18 23.44
CA TYR A 274 13.70 -26.23 22.62
C TYR A 274 14.87 -25.68 21.81
N CYS A 275 14.73 -24.46 21.28
CA CYS A 275 15.72 -23.82 20.42
C CYS A 275 17.03 -23.47 21.15
N CYS A 276 17.01 -23.16 22.46
CA CYS A 276 18.23 -22.96 23.27
C CYS A 276 18.71 -24.20 24.03
N ASP A 277 17.81 -25.14 24.34
CA ASP A 277 18.15 -26.26 25.22
C ASP A 277 18.47 -27.55 24.47
N THR A 278 17.94 -27.70 23.24
CA THR A 278 18.02 -28.96 22.48
C THR A 278 18.73 -28.79 21.15
N GLU A 279 18.14 -28.03 20.21
CA GLU A 279 18.73 -27.78 18.90
C GLU A 279 18.03 -26.63 18.19
N TRP A 280 18.75 -25.96 17.31
CA TRP A 280 18.24 -24.98 16.37
C TRP A 280 17.93 -25.66 15.03
N ASP A 281 16.65 -25.94 14.80
CA ASP A 281 16.12 -26.64 13.63
C ASP A 281 15.25 -25.73 12.74
N GLY A 282 14.59 -26.32 11.73
CA GLY A 282 13.73 -25.57 10.81
C GLY A 282 12.48 -24.97 11.48
N VAL A 283 12.05 -25.46 12.64
CA VAL A 283 10.99 -24.82 13.44
C VAL A 283 11.55 -23.56 14.07
N CYS A 284 12.73 -23.63 14.71
CA CYS A 284 13.41 -22.46 15.28
C CYS A 284 13.64 -21.35 14.24
N VAL A 285 14.08 -21.71 13.03
CA VAL A 285 14.23 -20.76 11.91
C VAL A 285 12.90 -20.13 11.50
N GLY A 286 11.82 -20.92 11.45
CA GLY A 286 10.47 -20.40 11.15
C GLY A 286 9.97 -19.44 12.23
N GLU A 287 10.32 -19.72 13.48
CA GLU A 287 9.99 -18.89 14.64
C GLU A 287 10.69 -17.54 14.66
N VAL A 288 11.89 -17.43 14.06
CA VAL A 288 12.56 -16.12 13.91
C VAL A 288 11.65 -15.11 13.22
N GLY A 289 11.01 -15.51 12.12
CA GLY A 289 10.07 -14.66 11.39
C GLY A 289 8.70 -14.58 12.03
N SER A 290 8.13 -15.71 12.48
CA SER A 290 6.75 -15.75 12.99
C SER A 290 6.58 -15.05 14.33
N LEU A 291 7.64 -14.98 15.16
CA LEU A 291 7.65 -14.27 16.43
C LEU A 291 8.14 -12.81 16.30
N GLY A 292 8.52 -12.37 15.10
CA GLY A 292 9.12 -11.05 14.89
C GLY A 292 10.49 -10.89 15.56
N CYS A 293 11.17 -11.99 15.87
CA CYS A 293 12.51 -11.97 16.48
C CYS A 293 13.61 -11.54 15.50
N GLY A 294 13.37 -11.70 14.21
CA GLY A 294 14.23 -11.27 13.13
C GLY A 294 13.57 -11.52 11.77
N THR A 295 14.31 -11.28 10.68
CA THR A 295 13.80 -11.54 9.33
C THR A 295 14.74 -12.49 8.61
N CYS A 296 14.32 -13.75 8.49
CA CYS A 296 14.98 -14.72 7.62
C CYS A 296 14.43 -14.58 6.20
N GLY A 297 14.82 -13.49 5.54
CA GLY A 297 14.36 -13.12 4.21
C GLY A 297 15.51 -12.55 3.38
N GLY A 298 16.12 -13.41 2.54
CA GLY A 298 16.94 -13.01 1.41
C GLY A 298 18.24 -12.27 1.73
N GLY A 299 19.32 -13.01 2.03
CA GLY A 299 20.68 -12.46 2.06
C GLY A 299 21.75 -13.51 2.39
N ASP A 300 22.43 -13.99 1.35
CA ASP A 300 23.78 -14.59 1.34
C ASP A 300 24.26 -15.41 2.55
N GLY A 301 23.79 -16.66 2.65
CA GLY A 301 24.40 -17.71 3.50
C GLY A 301 24.75 -19.02 2.77
N GLY A 302 24.67 -19.08 1.44
CA GLY A 302 24.81 -20.33 0.68
C GLY A 302 25.98 -20.36 -0.29
N THR A 303 27.21 -20.60 0.17
CA THR A 303 28.22 -21.24 -0.69
C THR A 303 28.10 -22.75 -0.58
N GLY A 304 27.23 -23.31 -1.39
CA GLY A 304 27.04 -24.76 -1.50
C GLY A 304 26.16 -25.08 -2.69
N GLY A 305 26.74 -25.02 -3.90
CA GLY A 305 26.08 -25.48 -5.10
C GLY A 305 25.71 -26.96 -4.99
N ASP A 306 24.52 -27.30 -5.47
CA ASP A 306 24.22 -28.43 -6.36
C ASP A 306 22.68 -28.59 -6.44
N GLY A 307 22.06 -27.96 -7.43
CA GLY A 307 20.83 -28.46 -8.07
C GLY A 307 19.46 -28.19 -7.43
N GLY A 308 19.30 -27.16 -6.59
CA GLY A 308 17.95 -26.67 -6.22
C GLY A 308 17.28 -25.88 -7.35
N PRO A 309 15.94 -25.84 -7.43
CA PRO A 309 15.25 -25.00 -8.42
C PRO A 309 15.68 -23.55 -8.22
N SER A 310 16.05 -22.87 -9.31
CA SER A 310 16.46 -21.47 -9.24
C SER A 310 15.36 -20.64 -8.57
N ALA A 311 15.71 -19.67 -7.73
CA ALA A 311 14.71 -18.79 -7.12
C ALA A 311 13.87 -18.00 -8.17
N CYS A 312 14.34 -17.95 -9.42
CA CYS A 312 13.62 -17.47 -10.60
C CYS A 312 12.42 -18.34 -11.04
N CYS A 313 12.20 -19.51 -10.43
CA CYS A 313 11.11 -20.44 -10.76
C CYS A 313 9.80 -20.17 -10.01
N ALA A 314 9.70 -19.08 -9.27
CA ALA A 314 8.48 -18.64 -8.59
C ALA A 314 8.21 -17.16 -8.86
N GLN A 315 6.98 -16.70 -8.63
CA GLN A 315 6.67 -15.27 -8.64
C GLN A 315 7.47 -14.56 -7.55
N GLN A 316 7.93 -13.34 -7.82
CA GLN A 316 8.63 -12.50 -6.85
C GLN A 316 7.98 -11.13 -6.77
N ALA A 317 8.06 -10.51 -5.60
CA ALA A 317 7.61 -9.13 -5.44
C ALA A 317 8.64 -8.19 -6.10
N GLY A 318 8.29 -7.65 -7.26
CA GLY A 318 9.11 -6.67 -7.99
C GLY A 318 9.61 -7.19 -9.34
N ALA A 319 10.40 -6.35 -10.01
CA ALA A 319 11.01 -6.67 -11.29
C ALA A 319 12.29 -7.49 -11.12
N GLY A 320 12.53 -8.45 -12.01
CA GLY A 320 13.68 -9.35 -11.98
C GLY A 320 13.49 -10.52 -11.01
N CYS A 321 14.42 -11.48 -11.06
CA CYS A 321 14.46 -12.58 -10.11
C CYS A 321 15.77 -12.60 -9.33
N ALA A 322 15.66 -12.56 -8.00
CA ALA A 322 16.79 -12.78 -7.13
C ALA A 322 17.18 -14.26 -7.15
N GLY A 323 18.50 -14.55 -7.15
CA GLY A 323 19.08 -15.88 -6.96
C GLY A 323 19.76 -16.52 -8.18
N ASP A 324 19.44 -16.11 -9.41
CA ASP A 324 20.21 -16.50 -10.60
C ASP A 324 20.22 -15.38 -11.67
N PRO A 325 21.26 -14.53 -11.69
CA PRO A 325 21.34 -13.41 -12.63
C PRO A 325 21.51 -13.85 -14.10
N SER A 326 21.90 -15.12 -14.35
CA SER A 326 22.00 -15.66 -15.71
C SER A 326 20.62 -16.04 -16.26
N VAL A 327 19.77 -16.63 -15.42
CA VAL A 327 18.36 -16.90 -15.75
C VAL A 327 17.61 -15.59 -15.93
N GLU A 328 17.77 -14.65 -14.98
CA GLU A 328 17.17 -13.30 -15.05
C GLU A 328 17.52 -12.64 -16.39
N SER A 329 18.81 -12.48 -16.69
CA SER A 329 19.27 -11.82 -17.92
C SER A 329 18.78 -12.49 -19.20
N CYS A 330 18.59 -13.81 -19.19
CA CYS A 330 18.08 -14.57 -20.32
C CYS A 330 16.59 -14.31 -20.55
N VAL A 331 15.77 -14.34 -19.49
CA VAL A 331 14.34 -14.01 -19.58
C VAL A 331 14.17 -12.53 -19.94
N CYS A 332 14.93 -11.62 -19.33
CA CYS A 332 14.92 -10.19 -19.68
C CYS A 332 15.18 -9.90 -21.16
N ALA A 333 16.04 -10.71 -21.80
CA ALA A 333 16.36 -10.54 -23.21
C ALA A 333 15.19 -10.89 -24.14
N MET A 334 14.22 -11.65 -23.63
CA MET A 334 13.07 -12.18 -24.37
C MET A 334 11.79 -11.42 -24.01
N ASP A 335 11.57 -11.20 -22.71
CA ASP A 335 10.47 -10.41 -22.19
C ASP A 335 10.98 -9.31 -21.25
N ASP A 336 10.86 -8.06 -21.71
CA ASP A 336 11.25 -6.87 -20.96
C ASP A 336 10.37 -6.65 -19.72
N TYR A 337 9.10 -7.08 -19.76
CA TYR A 337 8.15 -6.91 -18.66
C TYR A 337 8.66 -7.55 -17.37
N CYS A 338 9.28 -8.73 -17.49
CA CYS A 338 9.83 -9.47 -16.36
C CYS A 338 10.93 -8.70 -15.62
N CYS A 339 11.58 -7.74 -16.28
CA CYS A 339 12.73 -7.01 -15.73
C CYS A 339 12.49 -5.51 -15.55
N SER A 340 11.40 -4.98 -16.10
CA SER A 340 11.02 -3.57 -15.94
C SER A 340 9.75 -3.38 -15.10
N VAL A 341 8.90 -4.41 -14.97
CA VAL A 341 7.61 -4.29 -14.30
C VAL A 341 7.49 -5.28 -13.15
N PHE A 342 7.44 -6.58 -13.43
CA PHE A 342 7.15 -7.57 -12.41
C PHE A 342 7.53 -8.99 -12.84
N TRP A 343 8.10 -9.75 -11.91
CA TRP A 343 8.39 -11.17 -12.09
C TRP A 343 7.21 -12.03 -11.63
N ASP A 344 6.29 -12.32 -12.55
CA ASP A 344 5.09 -13.13 -12.29
C ASP A 344 5.27 -14.63 -12.64
N LEU A 345 4.18 -15.40 -12.59
CA LEU A 345 4.17 -16.81 -12.99
C LEU A 345 4.42 -17.03 -14.49
N THR A 346 4.18 -16.01 -15.33
CA THR A 346 4.53 -16.04 -16.75
C THR A 346 6.04 -16.01 -16.89
N CYS A 347 6.71 -15.05 -16.23
CA CYS A 347 8.17 -14.94 -16.19
C CYS A 347 8.83 -16.21 -15.65
N ALA A 348 8.29 -16.79 -14.58
CA ALA A 348 8.76 -18.07 -14.05
C ALA A 348 8.58 -19.24 -15.04
N GLY A 349 7.47 -19.28 -15.78
CA GLY A 349 7.22 -20.30 -16.82
C GLY A 349 8.12 -20.13 -18.06
N GLU A 350 8.55 -18.91 -18.35
CA GLU A 350 9.45 -18.60 -19.46
C GLU A 350 10.86 -19.13 -19.25
N VAL A 351 11.28 -19.35 -18.00
CA VAL A 351 12.59 -19.94 -17.66
C VAL A 351 12.81 -21.27 -18.38
N GLU A 352 11.83 -22.18 -18.35
CA GLU A 352 11.92 -23.47 -19.04
C GLU A 352 11.55 -23.36 -20.53
N SER A 353 10.55 -22.53 -20.85
CA SER A 353 10.06 -22.33 -22.21
C SER A 353 11.14 -21.81 -23.17
N PHE A 354 11.97 -20.88 -22.68
CA PHE A 354 13.08 -20.29 -23.44
C PHE A 354 14.40 -21.02 -23.22
N GLY A 355 14.44 -22.04 -22.36
CA GLY A 355 15.66 -22.79 -22.04
C GLY A 355 16.69 -21.93 -21.29
N CYS A 356 16.21 -20.94 -20.53
CA CYS A 356 17.03 -20.09 -19.68
C CYS A 356 17.46 -20.79 -18.38
N GLY A 357 16.69 -21.77 -17.90
CA GLY A 357 16.98 -22.55 -16.70
C GLY A 357 16.13 -23.83 -16.59
N SER A 358 16.10 -24.44 -15.40
CA SER A 358 15.25 -25.60 -15.10
C SER A 358 14.61 -25.44 -13.73
N CYS A 359 13.31 -25.71 -13.64
CA CYS A 359 12.48 -25.48 -12.45
C CYS A 359 12.02 -26.79 -11.79
N SER A 360 12.88 -27.82 -11.89
CA SER A 360 12.62 -29.19 -11.44
C SER A 360 13.05 -29.46 -10.00
#